data_AF-A0A5Q4E2T5-F1
#
_entry.id   AF-A0A5Q4E2T5-F1
#
_cell.length_a   1.000
_cell.length_b   1.000
_cell.length_c   1.000
_cell.angle_alpha   90.00
_cell.angle_beta   90.00
_cell.angle_gamma   90.00
#
_symmetry.space_group_name_H-M   'P 1'
#
loop_
_entity.id
_entity.type
_entity.pdbx_description
1 polymer ?
#
loop_
_entity_poly.entity_id
_entity_poly.type
_entity_poly.pdbx_seq_one_letter_code
_entity_poly.pdbx_strand_id
1 'polypeptide(L)'
;MYAVNKTQEQYPWWAGNARFIDLSNTFIVAHVAQAALIMLWAGAFTLFELAVYSPDAPMYSQGLILLPHLATQGWGVGSGGTLDHTFPMFAIGVIHIVAAGVLAGGAFFHRTRLAPSLAAESGRAAKFHFEWDDPKQLGLILGHHLVILGLGALLLVIKAMAFGGLYDPNLGDVRLVTAPTLDFGTIFSYRTHLFDVNNLEDLVGGHIYVAVLLVLGGAWHILVPPFNWVRQRFLFSGDGILAYSLFGIALAGFAASYYCGFNTLAYPTEFYGPPLALKSALLPSYYDPSGAMESGYSSRTWLANAHFYLAFFFLQGGLWHYQRAMGFDPSKTFANWRQNVAAMSDSPALAYQNPVHAKPQPLLQVCYEAPQVETPPLLVMEQAFSDFLYRPSQGVEQPSLATANGVQKTLYQTHYQAHRQRFYQAPGSVEGKARFGYGSPQRRMYEPPRVPQGSLNYPSPLSAVVYEPSHNHNHDAQLASAETAAPLVESGT
;
A
#
# COMPACT_ATOMS: atom_id res chain seq x y z
N MET A 1 12.07 -35.28 -8.06
CA MET A 1 13.10 -34.22 -7.95
C MET A 1 12.50 -32.97 -8.56
N TYR A 2 11.98 -32.07 -7.74
CA TYR A 2 11.43 -30.81 -8.24
C TYR A 2 12.58 -29.95 -8.74
N ALA A 3 12.54 -29.57 -10.01
CA ALA A 3 13.35 -28.48 -10.50
C ALA A 3 12.95 -27.24 -9.69
N VAL A 4 13.79 -26.87 -8.72
CA VAL A 4 13.78 -25.53 -8.14
C VAL A 4 13.97 -24.60 -9.32
N ASN A 5 12.89 -23.93 -9.72
CA ASN A 5 12.91 -23.03 -10.86
C ASN A 5 13.97 -21.96 -10.55
N LYS A 6 14.92 -21.72 -11.46
CA LYS A 6 16.05 -20.78 -11.28
C LYS A 6 15.60 -19.36 -10.88
N THR A 7 14.33 -19.03 -11.01
CA THR A 7 13.69 -17.78 -10.58
C THR A 7 13.44 -17.69 -9.07
N GLN A 8 13.33 -18.80 -8.34
CA GLN A 8 13.02 -18.80 -6.90
C GLN A 8 14.23 -18.41 -6.02
N GLU A 9 15.45 -18.54 -6.55
CA GLU A 9 16.71 -18.13 -5.92
C GLU A 9 17.14 -16.68 -6.22
N GLN A 10 16.35 -15.89 -6.97
CA GLN A 10 16.74 -14.52 -7.36
C GLN A 10 16.39 -13.42 -6.36
N TYR A 11 15.42 -13.65 -5.46
CA TYR A 11 15.00 -12.60 -4.51
C TYR A 11 15.79 -12.67 -3.19
N PRO A 12 16.45 -11.58 -2.77
CA PRO A 12 17.09 -11.51 -1.44
C PRO A 12 16.04 -11.56 -0.32
N TRP A 13 16.49 -11.82 0.91
CA TRP A 13 15.60 -12.05 2.06
C TRP A 13 14.65 -10.87 2.35
N TRP A 14 15.09 -9.63 2.11
CA TRP A 14 14.27 -8.42 2.29
C TRP A 14 13.15 -8.28 1.24
N ALA A 15 13.22 -9.04 0.14
CA ALA A 15 12.17 -9.19 -0.86
C ALA A 15 11.55 -10.60 -0.81
N GLY A 16 11.61 -11.28 0.33
CA GLY A 16 11.29 -12.71 0.45
C GLY A 16 9.87 -13.08 -0.02
N ASN A 17 8.89 -12.18 0.15
CA ASN A 17 7.51 -12.45 -0.27
C ASN A 17 7.34 -12.54 -1.79
N ALA A 18 8.25 -11.96 -2.57
CA ALA A 18 8.24 -12.08 -4.03
C ALA A 18 8.49 -13.53 -4.50
N ARG A 19 9.07 -14.40 -3.65
CA ARG A 19 9.38 -15.80 -3.98
C ARG A 19 8.14 -16.69 -4.15
N PHE A 20 6.96 -16.23 -3.74
CA PHE A 20 5.71 -16.97 -3.83
C PHE A 20 4.67 -16.34 -4.76
N ILE A 21 5.08 -15.40 -5.63
CA ILE A 21 4.19 -14.76 -6.61
C ILE A 21 3.45 -15.80 -7.48
N ASP A 22 4.14 -16.86 -7.91
CA ASP A 22 3.56 -17.92 -8.76
C ASP A 22 3.05 -19.14 -7.96
N LEU A 23 3.04 -19.04 -6.62
CA LEU A 23 2.59 -20.11 -5.73
C LEU A 23 1.18 -19.81 -5.23
N SER A 24 0.18 -20.06 -6.07
CA SER A 24 -1.24 -19.75 -5.82
C SER A 24 -1.76 -20.09 -4.41
N ASN A 25 -1.47 -21.28 -3.85
CA ASN A 25 -1.89 -21.61 -2.49
C ASN A 25 -1.11 -20.82 -1.43
N THR A 26 0.20 -20.69 -1.60
CA THR A 26 1.05 -19.92 -0.66
C THR A 26 0.65 -18.44 -0.65
N PHE A 27 0.25 -17.91 -1.80
CA PHE A 27 -0.33 -16.58 -1.94
C PHE A 27 -1.63 -16.44 -1.14
N ILE A 28 -2.55 -17.42 -1.24
CA ILE A 28 -3.79 -17.46 -0.45
C ILE A 28 -3.47 -17.50 1.05
N VAL A 29 -2.54 -18.37 1.48
CA VAL A 29 -2.11 -18.47 2.88
C VAL A 29 -1.66 -17.12 3.43
N ALA A 30 -0.83 -16.39 2.68
CA ALA A 30 -0.33 -15.09 3.12
C ALA A 30 -1.46 -14.07 3.32
N HIS A 31 -2.44 -14.03 2.40
CA HIS A 31 -3.56 -13.09 2.48
C HIS A 31 -4.56 -13.46 3.59
N VAL A 32 -4.85 -14.74 3.78
CA VAL A 32 -5.72 -15.21 4.87
C VAL A 32 -5.05 -14.96 6.23
N ALA A 33 -3.73 -15.15 6.34
CA ALA A 33 -2.99 -14.80 7.55
C ALA A 33 -3.02 -13.28 7.83
N GLN A 34 -2.89 -12.44 6.82
CA GLN A 34 -3.05 -11.00 6.97
C GLN A 34 -4.48 -10.62 7.41
N ALA A 35 -5.51 -11.25 6.83
CA ALA A 35 -6.89 -11.05 7.28
C ALA A 35 -7.09 -11.46 8.74
N ALA A 36 -6.45 -12.54 9.19
CA ALA A 36 -6.45 -12.95 10.59
C ALA A 36 -5.82 -11.89 11.51
N LEU A 37 -4.71 -11.26 11.09
CA LEU A 37 -4.07 -10.17 11.84
C LEU A 37 -4.97 -8.93 11.94
N ILE A 38 -5.69 -8.59 10.86
CA ILE A 38 -6.65 -7.47 10.86
C ILE A 38 -7.79 -7.76 11.84
N MET A 39 -8.37 -8.96 11.80
CA MET A 39 -9.44 -9.37 12.73
C MET A 39 -8.94 -9.40 14.18
N LEU A 40 -7.73 -9.90 14.41
CA LEU A 40 -7.12 -9.92 15.73
C LEU A 40 -6.92 -8.50 16.27
N TRP A 41 -6.39 -7.59 15.44
CA TRP A 41 -6.20 -6.20 15.80
C TRP A 41 -7.54 -5.54 16.14
N ALA A 42 -8.56 -5.68 15.28
CA ALA A 42 -9.88 -5.10 15.51
C ALA A 42 -10.50 -5.59 16.83
N GLY A 43 -10.43 -6.90 17.10
CA GLY A 43 -10.95 -7.47 18.35
C GLY A 43 -10.14 -7.03 19.58
N ALA A 44 -8.82 -7.16 19.53
CA ALA A 44 -7.94 -6.88 20.66
C ALA A 44 -7.95 -5.40 21.03
N PHE A 45 -7.88 -4.50 20.03
CA PHE A 45 -7.91 -3.06 20.29
C PHE A 45 -9.30 -2.59 20.73
N THR A 46 -10.40 -3.21 20.26
CA THR A 46 -11.74 -2.88 20.78
C THR A 46 -11.85 -3.22 22.26
N LEU A 47 -11.37 -4.40 22.66
CA LEU A 47 -11.37 -4.81 24.08
C LEU A 47 -10.39 -4.00 24.93
N PHE A 48 -9.24 -3.63 24.37
CA PHE A 48 -8.29 -2.73 25.02
C PHE A 48 -8.89 -1.34 25.25
N GLU A 49 -9.48 -0.74 24.23
CA GLU A 49 -10.15 0.56 24.33
C GLU A 49 -11.27 0.51 25.37
N LEU A 50 -12.06 -0.57 25.40
CA LEU A 50 -13.12 -0.73 26.39
C LEU A 50 -12.59 -0.86 27.83
N ALA A 51 -11.40 -1.45 28.01
CA ALA A 51 -10.78 -1.59 29.32
C ALA A 51 -10.19 -0.28 29.87
N VAL A 52 -9.86 0.68 28.99
CA VAL A 52 -9.31 1.99 29.38
C VAL A 52 -10.32 3.14 29.26
N TYR A 53 -11.49 2.87 28.69
CA TYR A 53 -12.57 3.85 28.54
C TYR A 53 -13.06 4.35 29.89
N SER A 54 -13.19 5.68 30.01
CA SER A 54 -13.85 6.34 31.12
C SER A 54 -15.06 7.16 30.63
N PRO A 55 -16.23 7.03 31.27
CA PRO A 55 -17.40 7.85 30.96
C PRO A 55 -17.25 9.30 31.46
N ASP A 56 -16.28 9.59 32.33
CA ASP A 56 -16.10 10.92 32.93
C ASP A 56 -15.45 11.94 31.98
N ALA A 57 -14.96 11.49 30.81
CA ALA A 57 -14.31 12.31 29.81
C ALA A 57 -14.94 12.11 28.42
N PRO A 58 -14.87 13.12 27.53
CA PRO A 58 -15.30 12.96 26.14
C PRO A 58 -14.58 11.79 25.46
N MET A 59 -15.26 11.09 24.56
CA MET A 59 -14.69 9.91 23.90
C MET A 59 -13.45 10.27 23.06
N TYR A 60 -13.50 11.43 22.38
CA TYR A 60 -12.44 11.88 21.47
C TYR A 60 -11.13 12.26 22.16
N SER A 61 -11.14 12.54 23.47
CA SER A 61 -9.95 13.00 24.21
C SER A 61 -9.15 11.85 24.82
N GLN A 62 -9.68 10.62 24.76
CA GLN A 62 -9.11 9.45 25.43
C GLN A 62 -8.22 8.59 24.51
N GLY A 63 -8.01 9.02 23.26
CA GLY A 63 -7.21 8.27 22.29
C GLY A 63 -7.90 7.01 21.75
N LEU A 64 -9.23 7.02 21.74
CA LEU A 64 -10.07 5.90 21.28
C LEU A 64 -10.33 6.03 19.79
N ILE A 65 -10.15 4.97 19.02
CA ILE A 65 -10.40 4.97 17.57
C ILE A 65 -11.42 3.94 17.15
N LEU A 66 -11.66 2.86 17.88
CA LEU A 66 -12.62 1.81 17.52
C LEU A 66 -13.98 2.01 18.18
N LEU A 67 -14.03 2.38 19.47
CA LEU A 67 -15.30 2.65 20.15
C LEU A 67 -16.11 3.77 19.47
N PRO A 68 -15.51 4.90 19.01
CA PRO A 68 -16.22 5.90 18.20
C PRO A 68 -16.89 5.33 16.93
N HIS A 69 -16.25 4.37 16.25
CA HIS A 69 -16.82 3.77 15.04
C HIS A 69 -18.02 2.88 15.36
N LEU A 70 -17.97 2.13 16.46
CA LEU A 70 -19.11 1.34 16.94
C LEU A 70 -20.24 2.24 17.43
N ALA A 71 -19.91 3.32 18.13
CA ALA A 71 -20.86 4.32 18.60
C ALA A 71 -21.61 4.99 17.44
N THR A 72 -20.90 5.36 16.37
CA THR A 72 -21.51 5.93 15.15
C THR A 72 -22.53 4.97 14.50
N GLN A 73 -22.28 3.67 14.58
CA GLN A 73 -23.23 2.64 14.11
C GLN A 73 -24.41 2.42 15.08
N GLY A 74 -24.49 3.16 16.18
CA GLY A 74 -25.54 3.06 17.20
C GLY A 74 -25.37 1.88 18.15
N TRP A 75 -24.17 1.29 18.27
CA TRP A 75 -23.94 0.22 19.24
C TRP A 75 -23.65 0.80 20.62
N GLY A 76 -24.52 0.52 21.59
CA GLY A 76 -24.26 0.85 23.00
C GLY A 76 -24.37 2.33 23.36
N VAL A 77 -24.84 3.16 22.42
CA VAL A 77 -25.02 4.60 22.58
C VAL A 77 -26.48 4.92 22.91
N GLY A 78 -26.70 5.83 23.86
CA GLY A 78 -28.00 6.43 24.16
C GLY A 78 -28.09 7.90 23.78
N SER A 79 -29.09 8.57 24.34
CA SER A 79 -29.36 9.99 24.06
C SER A 79 -28.20 10.88 24.50
N GLY A 80 -27.84 11.86 23.67
CA GLY A 80 -26.71 12.77 23.89
C GLY A 80 -25.33 12.17 23.60
N GLY A 81 -25.25 10.97 23.01
CA GLY A 81 -23.98 10.35 22.64
C GLY A 81 -23.24 9.68 23.81
N THR A 82 -23.92 9.40 24.92
CA THR A 82 -23.34 8.67 26.05
C THR A 82 -23.31 7.16 25.79
N LEU A 83 -22.29 6.47 26.29
CA LEU A 83 -22.23 5.00 26.25
C LEU A 83 -23.01 4.40 27.41
N ASP A 84 -24.28 4.08 27.16
CA ASP A 84 -25.18 3.52 28.17
C ASP A 84 -24.93 2.02 28.39
N HIS A 85 -24.55 1.29 27.33
CA HIS A 85 -24.38 -0.16 27.38
C HIS A 85 -23.14 -0.62 26.59
N THR A 86 -22.12 -1.08 27.30
CA THR A 86 -20.84 -1.50 26.71
C THR A 86 -20.82 -2.94 26.20
N PHE A 87 -21.80 -3.77 26.58
CA PHE A 87 -21.82 -5.19 26.22
C PHE A 87 -21.79 -5.46 24.70
N PRO A 88 -22.55 -4.75 23.84
CA PRO A 88 -22.46 -4.96 22.38
C PRO A 88 -21.05 -4.74 21.85
N MET A 89 -20.33 -3.74 22.34
CA MET A 89 -18.95 -3.47 21.93
C MET A 89 -17.99 -4.57 22.39
N PHE A 90 -18.15 -5.05 23.63
CA PHE A 90 -17.42 -6.22 24.13
C PHE A 90 -17.68 -7.45 23.25
N ALA A 91 -18.94 -7.76 22.94
CA ALA A 91 -19.32 -8.89 22.13
C ALA A 91 -18.71 -8.80 20.72
N ILE A 92 -18.75 -7.63 20.09
CA ILE A 92 -18.11 -7.39 18.78
C ILE A 92 -16.60 -7.62 18.87
N GLY A 93 -15.94 -7.12 19.92
CA GLY A 93 -14.52 -7.37 20.15
C GLY A 93 -14.19 -8.86 20.23
N VAL A 94 -14.96 -9.63 21.02
CA VAL A 94 -14.80 -11.09 21.15
C VAL A 94 -15.07 -11.83 19.84
N ILE A 95 -16.11 -11.45 19.08
CA ILE A 95 -16.42 -12.05 17.78
C ILE A 95 -15.23 -11.91 16.82
N HIS A 96 -14.58 -10.74 16.79
CA HIS A 96 -13.41 -10.51 15.96
C HIS A 96 -12.20 -11.36 16.39
N ILE A 97 -11.96 -11.52 17.69
CA ILE A 97 -10.91 -12.43 18.21
C ILE A 97 -11.17 -13.89 17.78
N VAL A 98 -12.40 -14.36 17.93
CA VAL A 98 -12.76 -15.74 17.54
C VAL A 98 -12.61 -15.92 16.02
N ALA A 99 -13.08 -14.96 15.22
CA ALA A 99 -12.93 -14.98 13.77
C ALA A 99 -11.45 -14.99 13.34
N ALA A 100 -10.59 -14.24 14.04
CA ALA A 100 -9.14 -14.26 13.80
C ALA A 100 -8.55 -15.65 14.02
N GLY A 101 -8.97 -16.36 15.07
CA GLY A 101 -8.56 -17.74 15.33
C GLY A 101 -8.96 -18.70 14.22
N VAL A 102 -10.18 -18.57 13.68
CA VAL A 102 -10.67 -19.37 12.55
C VAL A 102 -9.85 -19.10 11.28
N LEU A 103 -9.59 -17.83 10.96
CA LEU A 103 -8.79 -17.45 9.79
C LEU A 103 -7.34 -17.93 9.91
N ALA A 104 -6.72 -17.80 11.09
CA ALA A 104 -5.38 -18.32 11.35
C ALA A 104 -5.32 -19.85 11.22
N GLY A 105 -6.34 -20.55 11.73
CA GLY A 105 -6.50 -21.99 11.55
C GLY A 105 -6.64 -22.38 10.07
N GLY A 106 -7.40 -21.61 9.29
CA GLY A 106 -7.53 -21.77 7.84
C GLY A 106 -6.19 -21.58 7.12
N ALA A 107 -5.44 -20.52 7.42
CA ALA A 107 -4.12 -20.28 6.85
C ALA A 107 -3.14 -21.43 7.18
N PHE A 108 -3.15 -21.91 8.43
CA PHE A 108 -2.34 -23.05 8.86
C PHE A 108 -2.73 -24.34 8.14
N PHE A 109 -4.03 -24.60 7.98
CA PHE A 109 -4.54 -25.74 7.22
C PHE A 109 -4.07 -25.69 5.77
N HIS A 110 -4.28 -24.57 5.06
CA HIS A 110 -3.85 -24.40 3.67
C HIS A 110 -2.35 -24.58 3.51
N ARG A 111 -1.54 -24.09 4.47
CA ARG A 111 -0.09 -24.22 4.44
C ARG A 111 0.40 -25.65 4.64
N THR A 112 -0.29 -26.44 5.47
CA THR A 112 0.18 -27.77 5.90
C THR A 112 -0.45 -28.92 5.12
N ARG A 113 -1.64 -28.72 4.55
CA ARG A 113 -2.42 -29.79 3.89
C ARG A 113 -2.45 -29.70 2.37
N LEU A 114 -2.14 -28.55 1.79
CA LEU A 114 -2.17 -28.33 0.35
C LEU A 114 -0.77 -28.01 -0.18
N ALA A 115 -0.50 -28.39 -1.42
CA ALA A 115 0.72 -28.06 -2.14
C ALA A 115 0.89 -26.53 -2.25
N PRO A 116 2.14 -26.02 -2.34
CA PRO A 116 2.39 -24.59 -2.47
C PRO A 116 1.72 -23.91 -3.67
N SER A 117 1.50 -24.66 -4.75
CA SER A 117 0.68 -24.25 -5.90
C SER A 117 -0.50 -25.20 -6.06
N LEU A 118 -1.69 -24.65 -6.26
CA LEU A 118 -2.93 -25.42 -6.47
C LEU A 118 -2.97 -26.12 -7.83
N ALA A 119 -2.07 -25.80 -8.76
CA ALA A 119 -1.90 -26.56 -10.00
C ALA A 119 -1.53 -28.03 -9.76
N ALA A 120 -0.86 -28.32 -8.64
CA ALA A 120 -0.46 -29.68 -8.26
C ALA A 120 -1.56 -30.43 -7.49
N GLU A 121 -2.65 -29.76 -7.13
CA GLU A 121 -3.78 -30.36 -6.44
C GLU A 121 -4.77 -30.99 -7.41
N SER A 122 -5.69 -31.80 -6.87
CA SER A 122 -6.76 -32.44 -7.65
C SER A 122 -8.15 -32.04 -7.15
N GLY A 123 -9.18 -32.37 -7.94
CA GLY A 123 -10.58 -32.14 -7.55
C GLY A 123 -10.97 -30.66 -7.49
N ARG A 124 -11.60 -30.24 -6.38
CA ARG A 124 -12.11 -28.86 -6.23
C ARG A 124 -11.00 -27.83 -5.99
N ALA A 125 -9.93 -28.21 -5.28
CA ALA A 125 -8.84 -27.30 -4.95
C ALA A 125 -8.12 -26.78 -6.20
N ALA A 126 -7.93 -27.65 -7.20
CA ALA A 126 -7.33 -27.29 -8.49
C ALA A 126 -8.09 -26.17 -9.22
N LYS A 127 -9.42 -26.07 -9.02
CA LYS A 127 -10.26 -25.02 -9.66
C LYS A 127 -9.95 -23.60 -9.15
N PHE A 128 -9.30 -23.49 -8.00
CA PHE A 128 -8.89 -22.21 -7.41
C PHE A 128 -7.45 -21.82 -7.79
N HIS A 129 -6.77 -22.63 -8.60
CA HIS A 129 -5.52 -22.19 -9.21
C HIS A 129 -5.77 -20.98 -10.12
N PHE A 130 -4.78 -20.08 -10.18
CA PHE A 130 -4.78 -18.94 -11.08
C PHE A 130 -3.35 -18.64 -11.50
N GLU A 131 -3.22 -18.06 -12.69
CA GLU A 131 -2.00 -17.50 -13.24
C GLU A 131 -2.24 -16.02 -13.54
N TRP A 132 -1.19 -15.21 -13.48
CA TRP A 132 -1.31 -13.75 -13.60
C TRP A 132 -1.65 -13.28 -15.01
N ASP A 133 -1.42 -14.13 -16.01
CA ASP A 133 -1.71 -13.92 -17.43
C ASP A 133 -3.04 -14.58 -17.88
N ASP A 134 -3.83 -15.13 -16.96
CA ASP A 134 -5.21 -15.58 -17.23
C ASP A 134 -6.24 -14.49 -16.83
N PRO A 135 -6.56 -13.54 -17.72
CA PRO A 135 -7.50 -12.46 -17.43
C PRO A 135 -8.92 -12.97 -17.14
N LYS A 136 -9.29 -14.17 -17.61
CA LYS A 136 -10.62 -14.73 -17.38
C LYS A 136 -10.76 -15.22 -15.94
N GLN A 137 -9.78 -15.98 -15.45
CA GLN A 137 -9.78 -16.44 -14.06
C GLN A 137 -9.65 -15.27 -13.08
N LEU A 138 -8.81 -14.28 -13.40
CA LEU A 138 -8.68 -13.06 -12.60
C LEU A 138 -9.99 -12.25 -12.56
N GLY A 139 -10.70 -12.14 -13.69
CA GLY A 139 -12.02 -11.51 -13.76
C GLY A 139 -13.07 -12.23 -12.90
N LEU A 140 -13.06 -13.57 -12.92
CA LEU A 140 -13.93 -14.39 -12.09
C LEU A 140 -13.66 -14.16 -10.60
N ILE A 141 -12.39 -14.12 -10.18
CA ILE A 141 -12.00 -13.83 -8.79
C ILE A 141 -12.46 -12.43 -8.39
N LEU A 142 -12.19 -11.41 -9.21
CA LEU A 142 -12.62 -10.03 -8.98
C LEU A 142 -14.14 -9.94 -8.79
N GLY A 143 -14.91 -10.57 -9.67
CA GLY A 143 -16.37 -10.50 -9.62
C GLY A 143 -16.96 -11.07 -8.33
N HIS A 144 -16.42 -12.17 -7.81
CA HIS A 144 -16.84 -12.71 -6.50
C HIS A 144 -16.54 -11.75 -5.35
N HIS A 145 -15.38 -11.09 -5.35
CA HIS A 145 -15.04 -10.10 -4.32
C HIS A 145 -15.95 -8.87 -4.39
N LEU A 146 -16.29 -8.40 -5.59
CA LEU A 146 -17.25 -7.29 -5.77
C LEU A 146 -18.63 -7.64 -5.20
N VAL A 147 -19.13 -8.85 -5.44
CA VAL A 147 -20.39 -9.31 -4.83
C VAL A 147 -20.30 -9.28 -3.31
N ILE A 148 -19.21 -9.80 -2.72
CA ILE A 148 -19.01 -9.79 -1.26
C ILE A 148 -18.98 -8.36 -0.70
N LEU A 149 -18.30 -7.43 -1.37
CA LEU A 149 -18.29 -6.00 -0.98
C LEU A 149 -19.70 -5.38 -1.07
N GLY A 150 -20.45 -5.70 -2.13
CA GLY A 150 -21.84 -5.23 -2.27
C GLY A 150 -22.75 -5.75 -1.17
N LEU A 151 -22.60 -7.02 -0.78
CA LEU A 151 -23.28 -7.58 0.39
C LEU A 151 -22.85 -6.88 1.69
N GLY A 152 -21.58 -6.51 1.82
CA GLY A 152 -21.07 -5.71 2.94
C GLY A 152 -21.75 -4.34 3.04
N ALA A 153 -21.91 -3.63 1.93
CA ALA A 153 -22.63 -2.36 1.89
C ALA A 153 -24.12 -2.53 2.27
N LEU A 154 -24.76 -3.62 1.82
CA LEU A 154 -26.12 -3.97 2.23
C LEU A 154 -26.26 -4.23 3.73
N LEU A 155 -25.24 -4.81 4.39
CA LEU A 155 -25.29 -5.01 5.84
C LEU A 155 -25.39 -3.68 6.61
N LEU A 156 -24.75 -2.61 6.13
CA LEU A 156 -24.91 -1.28 6.72
C LEU A 156 -26.34 -0.75 6.52
N VAL A 157 -26.91 -0.92 5.32
CA VAL A 157 -28.29 -0.52 5.02
C VAL A 157 -29.26 -1.27 5.94
N ILE A 158 -29.10 -2.59 6.06
CA ILE A 158 -29.90 -3.44 6.94
C ILE A 158 -29.76 -2.99 8.40
N LYS A 159 -28.54 -2.66 8.85
CA LYS A 159 -28.31 -2.11 10.19
C LYS A 159 -29.10 -0.82 10.42
N ALA A 160 -29.01 0.12 9.47
CA ALA A 160 -29.64 1.44 9.57
C ALA A 160 -31.17 1.39 9.51
N MET A 161 -31.74 0.47 8.72
CA MET A 161 -33.19 0.42 8.47
C MET A 161 -33.94 -0.55 9.38
N ALA A 162 -33.28 -1.62 9.85
CA ALA A 162 -33.96 -2.73 10.52
C ALA A 162 -33.35 -3.14 11.88
N PHE A 163 -32.05 -2.91 12.11
CA PHE A 163 -31.37 -3.36 13.34
C PHE A 163 -30.91 -2.18 14.21
N GLY A 164 -31.89 -1.50 14.81
CA GLY A 164 -31.64 -0.46 15.81
C GLY A 164 -31.21 0.90 15.27
N GLY A 165 -30.82 1.01 13.99
CA GLY A 165 -30.56 2.32 13.36
C GLY A 165 -29.10 2.76 13.39
N LEU A 166 -28.86 4.04 13.14
CA LEU A 166 -27.55 4.70 13.22
C LEU A 166 -27.66 5.91 14.15
N TYR A 167 -26.54 6.34 14.71
CA TYR A 167 -26.49 7.58 15.48
C TYR A 167 -26.67 8.79 14.54
N ASP A 168 -27.65 9.65 14.83
CA ASP A 168 -27.84 10.92 14.12
C ASP A 168 -27.37 12.09 15.00
N PRO A 169 -26.24 12.73 14.68
CA PRO A 169 -25.73 13.87 15.45
C PRO A 169 -26.66 15.09 15.43
N ASN A 170 -27.54 15.23 14.44
CA ASN A 170 -28.51 16.34 14.41
C ASN A 170 -29.62 16.14 15.45
N LEU A 171 -29.94 14.89 15.78
CA LEU A 171 -30.89 14.53 16.83
C LEU A 171 -30.20 14.31 18.18
N GLY A 172 -28.92 13.94 18.16
CA GLY A 172 -28.17 13.49 19.33
C GLY A 172 -28.64 12.12 19.83
N ASP A 173 -29.18 11.27 18.95
CA ASP A 173 -29.73 9.96 19.35
C ASP A 173 -29.63 8.93 18.21
N VAL A 174 -29.74 7.65 18.55
CA VAL A 174 -29.82 6.56 17.57
C VAL A 174 -31.23 6.47 17.01
N ARG A 175 -31.35 6.51 15.68
CA ARG A 175 -32.66 6.38 15.01
C ARG A 175 -32.61 5.43 13.82
N LEU A 176 -33.76 4.81 13.55
CA LEU A 176 -33.98 4.07 12.33
C LEU A 176 -34.12 5.01 11.14
N VAL A 177 -33.52 4.63 10.01
CA VAL A 177 -33.66 5.33 8.74
C VAL A 177 -34.78 4.65 7.96
N THR A 178 -35.99 5.22 8.00
CA THR A 178 -37.18 4.59 7.39
C THR A 178 -37.37 4.96 5.92
N ALA A 179 -36.83 6.10 5.48
CA ALA A 179 -37.02 6.64 4.14
C ALA A 179 -35.68 7.06 3.51
N PRO A 180 -34.79 6.12 3.15
CA PRO A 180 -33.52 6.45 2.50
C PRO A 180 -33.75 7.13 1.15
N THR A 181 -32.86 8.04 0.76
CA THR A 181 -32.96 8.75 -0.51
C THR A 181 -32.68 7.82 -1.69
N LEU A 182 -33.70 7.58 -2.50
CA LEU A 182 -33.60 6.78 -3.74
C LEU A 182 -33.71 7.64 -5.01
N ASP A 183 -33.76 8.97 -4.86
CA ASP A 183 -33.71 9.85 -6.02
C ASP A 183 -32.30 9.85 -6.63
N PHE A 184 -32.20 9.43 -7.88
CA PHE A 184 -30.92 9.36 -8.58
C PHE A 184 -30.30 10.75 -8.77
N GLY A 185 -31.11 11.79 -9.00
CA GLY A 185 -30.62 13.15 -9.20
C GLY A 185 -29.84 13.66 -7.99
N THR A 186 -30.43 13.51 -6.80
CA THR A 186 -29.80 13.86 -5.52
C THR A 186 -28.53 13.06 -5.29
N ILE A 187 -28.59 11.72 -5.34
CA ILE A 187 -27.40 10.87 -5.08
C ILE A 187 -26.28 11.15 -6.08
N PHE A 188 -26.62 11.37 -7.36
CA PHE A 188 -25.62 11.66 -8.39
C PHE A 188 -25.01 13.05 -8.26
N SER A 189 -25.72 14.03 -7.68
CA SER A 189 -25.18 15.38 -7.48
C SER A 189 -23.96 15.39 -6.55
N TYR A 190 -23.90 14.47 -5.58
CA TYR A 190 -22.78 14.36 -4.63
C TYR A 190 -21.43 14.12 -5.30
N ARG A 191 -21.37 13.71 -6.57
CA ARG A 191 -20.12 13.60 -7.33
C ARG A 191 -19.30 14.89 -7.38
N THR A 192 -19.89 16.08 -7.20
CA THR A 192 -19.15 17.35 -7.15
C THR A 192 -18.81 17.80 -5.73
N HIS A 193 -19.44 17.20 -4.72
CA HIS A 193 -19.37 17.59 -3.32
C HIS A 193 -19.46 16.36 -2.41
N LEU A 194 -18.60 15.35 -2.66
CA LEU A 194 -18.74 13.99 -2.11
C LEU A 194 -18.73 13.94 -0.57
N PHE A 195 -18.15 14.95 0.06
CA PHE A 195 -17.88 15.00 1.50
C PHE A 195 -18.95 15.77 2.28
N ASP A 196 -19.92 16.37 1.59
CA ASP A 196 -20.91 17.28 2.16
C ASP A 196 -22.21 16.56 2.57
N VAL A 197 -22.21 15.22 2.60
CA VAL A 197 -23.36 14.42 3.07
C VAL A 197 -23.65 14.75 4.53
N ASN A 198 -24.85 15.27 4.81
CA ASN A 198 -25.21 15.85 6.10
C ASN A 198 -26.48 15.27 6.74
N ASN A 199 -27.08 14.24 6.13
CA ASN A 199 -28.22 13.51 6.67
C ASN A 199 -28.06 11.99 6.44
N LEU A 200 -28.72 11.18 7.27
CA LEU A 200 -28.61 9.72 7.22
C LEU A 200 -29.34 9.11 6.02
N GLU A 201 -30.40 9.75 5.53
CA GLU A 201 -31.19 9.29 4.38
C GLU A 201 -30.34 9.20 3.12
N ASP A 202 -29.51 10.20 2.85
CA ASP A 202 -28.57 10.24 1.72
C ASP A 202 -27.39 9.29 1.94
N LEU A 203 -26.89 9.17 3.18
CA LEU A 203 -25.84 8.21 3.53
C LEU A 203 -26.30 6.78 3.25
N VAL A 204 -27.47 6.39 3.75
CA VAL A 204 -28.02 5.04 3.55
C VAL A 204 -28.44 4.83 2.10
N GLY A 205 -29.07 5.82 1.48
CA GLY A 205 -29.44 5.82 0.06
C GLY A 205 -28.23 5.58 -0.85
N GLY A 206 -27.14 6.31 -0.63
CA GLY A 206 -25.88 6.12 -1.35
C GLY A 206 -25.32 4.70 -1.20
N HIS A 207 -25.37 4.11 -0.01
CA HIS A 207 -24.95 2.72 0.20
C HIS A 207 -25.83 1.69 -0.51
N ILE A 208 -27.13 1.96 -0.70
CA ILE A 208 -28.01 1.13 -1.54
C ILE A 208 -27.52 1.15 -2.99
N TYR A 209 -27.22 2.34 -3.55
CA TYR A 209 -26.67 2.46 -4.89
C TYR A 209 -25.34 1.74 -5.05
N VAL A 210 -24.42 1.92 -4.10
CA VAL A 210 -23.12 1.23 -4.10
C VAL A 210 -23.30 -0.28 -4.03
N ALA A 211 -24.19 -0.79 -3.18
CA ALA A 211 -24.44 -2.21 -3.07
C ALA A 211 -24.97 -2.81 -4.38
N VAL A 212 -25.97 -2.16 -4.99
CA VAL A 212 -26.52 -2.59 -6.29
C VAL A 212 -25.44 -2.56 -7.36
N LEU A 213 -24.66 -1.48 -7.43
CA LEU A 213 -23.56 -1.35 -8.40
C LEU A 213 -22.51 -2.45 -8.24
N LEU A 214 -22.10 -2.76 -7.02
CA LEU A 214 -21.09 -3.77 -6.73
C LEU A 214 -21.60 -5.19 -6.99
N VAL A 215 -22.86 -5.50 -6.66
CA VAL A 215 -23.45 -6.82 -6.94
C VAL A 215 -23.64 -7.02 -8.45
N LEU A 216 -24.20 -6.03 -9.15
CA LEU A 216 -24.39 -6.13 -10.61
C LEU A 216 -23.05 -6.13 -11.35
N GLY A 217 -22.11 -5.27 -10.96
CA GLY A 217 -20.75 -5.26 -11.49
C GLY A 217 -20.00 -6.57 -11.21
N GLY A 218 -20.17 -7.13 -10.01
CA GLY A 218 -19.61 -8.43 -9.66
C GLY A 218 -20.16 -9.57 -10.51
N ALA A 219 -21.50 -9.62 -10.69
CA ALA A 219 -22.14 -10.58 -11.59
C ALA A 219 -21.65 -10.41 -13.04
N TRP A 220 -21.52 -9.17 -13.52
CA TRP A 220 -20.95 -8.88 -14.83
C TRP A 220 -19.53 -9.43 -14.98
N HIS A 221 -18.64 -9.16 -14.02
CA HIS A 221 -17.25 -9.63 -14.05
C HIS A 221 -17.10 -11.16 -13.93
N ILE A 222 -18.07 -11.84 -13.31
CA ILE A 222 -18.13 -13.32 -13.30
C ILE A 222 -18.50 -13.86 -14.68
N LEU A 223 -19.44 -13.21 -15.37
CA LEU A 223 -20.05 -13.72 -16.61
C LEU A 223 -19.28 -13.31 -17.87
N VAL A 224 -18.65 -12.12 -17.86
CA VAL A 224 -18.05 -11.51 -19.05
C VAL A 224 -16.53 -11.41 -18.87
N PRO A 225 -15.73 -12.13 -19.69
CA PRO A 225 -14.28 -11.99 -19.64
C PRO A 225 -13.83 -10.61 -20.15
N PRO A 226 -12.62 -10.13 -19.78
CA PRO A 226 -12.14 -8.84 -20.22
C PRO A 226 -12.08 -8.70 -21.76
N PHE A 227 -12.62 -7.59 -22.27
CA PHE A 227 -12.59 -7.28 -23.69
C PHE A 227 -11.16 -7.13 -24.23
N ASN A 228 -10.98 -7.30 -25.55
CA ASN A 228 -9.67 -7.24 -26.20
C ASN A 228 -8.95 -5.91 -25.94
N TRP A 229 -9.66 -4.79 -26.01
CA TRP A 229 -9.07 -3.47 -25.76
C TRP A 229 -8.57 -3.31 -24.31
N VAL A 230 -9.23 -3.95 -23.34
CA VAL A 230 -8.77 -3.98 -21.94
C VAL A 230 -7.47 -4.79 -21.84
N ARG A 231 -7.43 -5.96 -22.47
CA ARG A 231 -6.24 -6.83 -22.53
C ARG A 231 -5.03 -6.15 -23.18
N GLN A 232 -5.27 -5.24 -24.12
CA GLN A 232 -4.21 -4.47 -24.80
C GLN A 232 -3.72 -3.27 -23.99
N ARG A 233 -4.55 -2.71 -23.09
CA ARG A 233 -4.24 -1.45 -22.40
C ARG A 233 -3.75 -1.63 -20.97
N PHE A 234 -4.15 -2.72 -20.31
CA PHE A 234 -3.82 -3.03 -18.92
C PHE A 234 -2.75 -4.11 -18.82
N LEU A 235 -1.98 -4.07 -17.74
CA LEU A 235 -0.91 -5.01 -17.44
C LEU A 235 -1.46 -6.18 -16.62
N PHE A 236 -1.48 -7.36 -17.21
CA PHE A 236 -1.85 -8.62 -16.54
C PHE A 236 -0.59 -9.30 -16.00
N SER A 237 -0.13 -8.80 -14.85
CA SER A 237 1.00 -9.34 -14.09
C SER A 237 0.77 -9.11 -12.60
N GLY A 238 1.45 -9.86 -11.74
CA GLY A 238 1.36 -9.69 -10.28
C GLY A 238 1.66 -8.26 -9.82
N ASP A 239 2.74 -7.65 -10.33
CA ASP A 239 3.10 -6.26 -10.03
C ASP A 239 2.08 -5.26 -10.62
N GLY A 240 1.53 -5.52 -11.81
CA GLY A 240 0.53 -4.64 -12.45
C GLY A 240 -0.79 -4.59 -11.68
N ILE A 241 -1.36 -5.76 -11.34
CA ILE A 241 -2.61 -5.87 -10.60
C ILE A 241 -2.47 -5.35 -9.16
N LEU A 242 -1.32 -5.61 -8.53
CA LEU A 242 -0.99 -5.02 -7.24
C LEU A 242 -0.93 -3.49 -7.32
N ALA A 243 -0.29 -2.93 -8.35
CA ALA A 243 -0.19 -1.48 -8.52
C ALA A 243 -1.57 -0.81 -8.67
N TYR A 244 -2.47 -1.37 -9.47
CA TYR A 244 -3.84 -0.86 -9.59
C TYR A 244 -4.57 -0.85 -8.25
N SER A 245 -4.40 -1.90 -7.45
CA SER A 245 -4.98 -2.01 -6.11
C SER A 245 -4.37 -1.00 -5.13
N LEU A 246 -3.06 -0.76 -5.22
CA LEU A 246 -2.35 0.24 -4.42
C LEU A 246 -2.79 1.68 -4.74
N PHE A 247 -3.01 1.99 -6.02
CA PHE A 247 -3.62 3.27 -6.40
C PHE A 247 -5.05 3.41 -5.89
N GLY A 248 -5.85 2.34 -5.98
CA GLY A 248 -7.22 2.31 -5.45
C GLY A 248 -7.28 2.56 -3.94
N ILE A 249 -6.45 1.88 -3.14
CA ILE A 249 -6.43 2.07 -1.68
C ILE A 249 -5.84 3.43 -1.29
N ALA A 250 -4.88 3.98 -2.06
CA ALA A 250 -4.39 5.33 -1.84
C ALA A 250 -5.50 6.37 -2.04
N LEU A 251 -6.28 6.26 -3.13
CA LEU A 251 -7.43 7.13 -3.36
C LEU A 251 -8.47 7.01 -2.23
N ALA A 252 -8.80 5.78 -1.83
CA ALA A 252 -9.71 5.54 -0.70
C ALA A 252 -9.17 6.11 0.62
N GLY A 253 -7.87 6.00 0.88
CA GLY A 253 -7.24 6.53 2.08
C GLY A 253 -7.20 8.06 2.12
N PHE A 254 -6.95 8.74 1.00
CA PHE A 254 -7.07 10.20 0.92
C PHE A 254 -8.52 10.66 1.09
N ALA A 255 -9.48 9.96 0.48
CA ALA A 255 -10.89 10.24 0.66
C ALA A 255 -11.32 10.03 2.12
N ALA A 256 -10.93 8.92 2.75
CA ALA A 256 -11.22 8.63 4.16
C ALA A 256 -10.60 9.68 5.11
N SER A 257 -9.36 10.10 4.84
CA SER A 257 -8.68 11.17 5.57
C SER A 257 -9.46 12.48 5.51
N TYR A 258 -9.89 12.89 4.31
CA TYR A 258 -10.68 14.11 4.12
C TYR A 258 -12.06 14.00 4.78
N TYR A 259 -12.76 12.88 4.57
CA TYR A 259 -14.09 12.62 5.15
C TYR A 259 -14.03 12.65 6.69
N CYS A 260 -13.04 11.99 7.28
CA CYS A 260 -12.79 12.03 8.72
C CYS A 260 -12.44 13.44 9.20
N GLY A 261 -11.66 14.22 8.43
CA GLY A 261 -11.24 15.56 8.83
C GLY A 261 -12.40 16.54 8.97
N PHE A 262 -13.40 16.47 8.09
CA PHE A 262 -14.40 17.54 7.94
C PHE A 262 -15.85 17.12 8.16
N ASN A 263 -16.24 15.89 7.84
CA ASN A 263 -17.63 15.49 7.92
C ASN A 263 -18.05 15.30 9.39
N THR A 264 -19.20 15.87 9.77
CA THR A 264 -19.75 15.80 11.14
C THR A 264 -20.91 14.83 11.27
N LEU A 265 -21.39 14.25 10.17
CA LEU A 265 -22.44 13.23 10.18
C LEU A 265 -21.85 11.83 10.46
N ALA A 266 -21.00 11.34 9.56
CA ALA A 266 -20.38 10.02 9.68
C ALA A 266 -19.23 9.98 10.68
N TYR A 267 -18.72 11.16 11.08
CA TYR A 267 -17.83 11.31 12.21
C TYR A 267 -18.44 12.36 13.16
N PRO A 268 -19.39 11.97 14.03
CA PRO A 268 -19.99 12.87 15.00
C PRO A 268 -18.97 13.57 15.89
N THR A 269 -19.24 14.84 16.21
CA THR A 269 -18.31 15.66 17.01
C THR A 269 -18.19 15.18 18.45
N GLU A 270 -19.23 14.56 18.99
CA GLU A 270 -19.29 13.99 20.33
C GLU A 270 -18.31 12.80 20.47
N PHE A 271 -18.11 12.04 19.39
CA PHE A 271 -17.27 10.84 19.41
C PHE A 271 -15.84 11.11 18.94
N TYR A 272 -15.65 11.97 17.94
CA TYR A 272 -14.36 12.18 17.28
C TYR A 272 -13.72 13.54 17.58
N GLY A 273 -14.49 14.48 18.12
CA GLY A 273 -14.06 15.87 18.36
C GLY A 273 -14.44 16.79 17.20
N PRO A 274 -14.14 18.09 17.33
CA PRO A 274 -14.51 19.11 16.35
C PRO A 274 -13.86 18.87 14.98
N PRO A 275 -14.46 19.38 13.89
CA PRO A 275 -13.88 19.30 12.55
C PRO A 275 -12.54 20.02 12.49
N LEU A 276 -11.65 19.50 11.64
CA LEU A 276 -10.25 19.94 11.56
C LEU A 276 -10.07 21.05 10.51
N ALA A 277 -8.91 21.69 10.56
CA ALA A 277 -8.39 22.53 9.50
C ALA A 277 -7.17 21.84 8.84
N LEU A 278 -6.97 22.06 7.54
CA LEU A 278 -5.83 21.54 6.80
C LEU A 278 -4.73 22.60 6.71
N LYS A 279 -3.52 22.27 7.18
CA LYS A 279 -2.32 23.06 6.94
C LYS A 279 -1.59 22.50 5.73
N SER A 280 -1.70 23.17 4.58
CA SER A 280 -1.13 22.74 3.29
C SER A 280 0.34 23.11 3.09
N ALA A 281 1.14 23.11 4.15
CA ALA A 281 2.58 23.36 4.07
C ALA A 281 3.32 22.14 3.42
N LEU A 282 4.65 22.14 3.46
CA LEU A 282 5.49 21.06 2.89
C LEU A 282 5.01 19.64 3.24
N LEU A 283 4.52 19.45 4.47
CA LEU A 283 3.84 18.25 4.91
C LEU A 283 2.38 18.60 5.26
N PRO A 284 1.41 18.27 4.39
CA PRO A 284 0.00 18.49 4.69
C PRO A 284 -0.39 17.78 5.97
N SER A 285 -0.99 18.52 6.89
CA SER A 285 -1.42 17.98 8.19
C SER A 285 -2.74 18.59 8.62
N TYR A 286 -3.58 17.75 9.20
CA TYR A 286 -4.82 18.19 9.82
C TYR A 286 -4.56 18.56 11.28
N TYR A 287 -5.13 19.66 11.74
CA TYR A 287 -5.05 20.11 13.12
C TYR A 287 -6.40 20.63 13.59
N ASP A 288 -6.63 20.61 14.90
CA ASP A 288 -7.82 21.19 15.51
C ASP A 288 -7.63 22.71 15.69
N PRO A 289 -8.39 23.56 14.97
CA PRO A 289 -8.29 25.01 15.12
C PRO A 289 -8.97 25.53 16.38
N SER A 290 -9.88 24.76 16.99
CA SER A 290 -10.64 25.17 18.16
C SER A 290 -9.86 25.05 19.47
N GLY A 291 -8.78 24.25 19.47
CA GLY A 291 -8.01 23.97 20.67
C GLY A 291 -8.82 23.18 21.71
N ALA A 292 -9.71 22.28 21.28
CA ALA A 292 -10.60 21.53 22.17
C ALA A 292 -9.85 20.54 23.08
N MET A 293 -8.56 20.31 22.84
CA MET A 293 -7.70 19.51 23.71
C MET A 293 -6.58 20.36 24.29
N GLU A 294 -6.46 20.36 25.63
CA GLU A 294 -5.37 21.03 26.34
C GLU A 294 -4.01 20.37 26.08
N SER A 295 -4.00 19.04 25.87
CA SER A 295 -2.82 18.28 25.51
C SER A 295 -3.20 17.04 24.69
N GLY A 296 -2.31 16.64 23.77
CA GLY A 296 -2.55 15.50 22.87
C GLY A 296 -3.33 15.86 21.61
N TYR A 297 -3.91 14.84 20.99
CA TYR A 297 -4.65 14.97 19.72
C TYR A 297 -5.96 14.19 19.83
N SER A 298 -7.02 14.75 19.22
CA SER A 298 -8.33 14.09 19.19
C SER A 298 -8.29 12.84 18.33
N SER A 299 -9.23 11.93 18.56
CA SER A 299 -9.44 10.76 17.71
C SER A 299 -9.54 11.12 16.22
N ARG A 300 -10.26 12.22 15.89
CA ARG A 300 -10.33 12.75 14.52
C ARG A 300 -8.97 13.13 13.97
N THR A 301 -8.17 13.85 14.76
CA THR A 301 -6.83 14.31 14.34
C THR A 301 -5.90 13.13 14.06
N TRP A 302 -5.92 12.11 14.92
CA TRP A 302 -5.17 10.88 14.71
C TRP A 302 -5.57 10.17 13.43
N LEU A 303 -6.87 9.90 13.27
CA LEU A 303 -7.40 9.15 12.12
C LEU A 303 -7.14 9.88 10.80
N ALA A 304 -7.43 11.18 10.72
CA ALA A 304 -7.26 11.96 9.49
C ALA A 304 -5.80 12.00 9.04
N ASN A 305 -4.85 12.27 9.94
CA ASN A 305 -3.42 12.32 9.60
C ASN A 305 -2.85 10.93 9.30
N ALA A 306 -3.17 9.91 10.11
CA ALA A 306 -2.66 8.55 9.91
C ALA A 306 -3.08 8.01 8.53
N HIS A 307 -4.36 8.16 8.16
CA HIS A 307 -4.85 7.73 6.85
C HIS A 307 -4.24 8.55 5.70
N PHE A 308 -4.00 9.86 5.89
CA PHE A 308 -3.32 10.68 4.89
C PHE A 308 -1.92 10.15 4.56
N TYR A 309 -1.10 9.92 5.59
CA TYR A 309 0.28 9.47 5.39
C TYR A 309 0.35 8.01 4.92
N LEU A 310 -0.53 7.13 5.40
CA LEU A 310 -0.65 5.78 4.85
C LEU A 310 -1.04 5.80 3.37
N ALA A 311 -2.03 6.62 2.98
CA ALA A 311 -2.43 6.80 1.59
C ALA A 311 -1.29 7.32 0.72
N PHE A 312 -0.50 8.27 1.24
CA PHE A 312 0.71 8.75 0.60
C PHE A 312 1.68 7.58 0.32
N PHE A 313 2.05 6.78 1.33
CA PHE A 313 2.94 5.64 1.11
C PHE A 313 2.36 4.56 0.20
N PHE A 314 1.05 4.32 0.24
CA PHE A 314 0.39 3.43 -0.73
C PHE A 314 0.48 3.97 -2.16
N LEU A 315 0.37 5.28 -2.37
CA LEU A 315 0.56 5.91 -3.68
C LEU A 315 1.99 5.68 -4.20
N GLN A 316 3.01 5.86 -3.36
CA GLN A 316 4.40 5.56 -3.77
C GLN A 316 4.60 4.06 -4.06
N GLY A 317 3.99 3.19 -3.25
CA GLY A 317 3.98 1.74 -3.52
C GLY A 317 3.37 1.42 -4.89
N GLY A 318 2.24 2.04 -5.22
CA GLY A 318 1.60 1.90 -6.53
C GLY A 318 2.52 2.36 -7.67
N LEU A 319 3.15 3.53 -7.54
CA LEU A 319 4.12 4.03 -8.53
C LEU A 319 5.29 3.07 -8.71
N TRP A 320 5.86 2.56 -7.61
CA TRP A 320 6.96 1.61 -7.63
C TRP A 320 6.61 0.32 -8.37
N HIS A 321 5.49 -0.32 -8.01
CA HIS A 321 5.07 -1.58 -8.62
C HIS A 321 4.63 -1.38 -10.08
N TYR A 322 3.98 -0.27 -10.40
CA TYR A 322 3.58 0.03 -11.79
C TYR A 322 4.79 0.20 -12.71
N GLN A 323 5.82 0.94 -12.27
CA GLN A 323 7.06 1.09 -13.03
C GLN A 323 7.75 -0.26 -13.25
N ARG A 324 7.81 -1.12 -12.23
CA ARG A 324 8.36 -2.47 -12.36
C ARG A 324 7.56 -3.33 -13.34
N ALA A 325 6.23 -3.26 -13.31
CA ALA A 325 5.37 -3.96 -14.25
C ALA A 325 5.58 -3.47 -15.70
N MET A 326 5.96 -2.20 -15.89
CA MET A 326 6.33 -1.63 -17.19
C MET A 326 7.78 -1.96 -17.63
N GLY A 327 8.54 -2.71 -16.81
CA GLY A 327 9.91 -3.12 -17.13
C GLY A 327 11.02 -2.21 -16.58
N PHE A 328 10.69 -1.27 -15.68
CA PHE A 328 11.72 -0.49 -14.99
C PHE A 328 12.54 -1.39 -14.05
N ASP A 329 13.86 -1.40 -14.27
CA ASP A 329 14.81 -2.15 -13.45
C ASP A 329 15.76 -1.17 -12.73
N PRO A 330 15.54 -0.91 -11.42
CA PRO A 330 16.37 -0.02 -10.63
C PRO A 330 17.84 -0.44 -10.59
N SER A 331 18.13 -1.74 -10.74
CA SER A 331 19.50 -2.25 -10.69
C SER A 331 20.32 -1.78 -11.90
N LYS A 332 19.71 -1.75 -13.08
CA LYS A 332 20.30 -1.19 -14.30
C LYS A 332 20.52 0.31 -14.17
N THR A 333 19.53 1.05 -13.64
CA THR A 333 19.68 2.49 -13.40
C THR A 333 20.82 2.78 -12.43
N PHE A 334 20.92 2.03 -11.33
CA PHE A 334 21.99 2.22 -10.34
C PHE A 334 23.36 1.75 -10.84
N ALA A 335 23.41 0.71 -11.69
CA ALA A 335 24.64 0.31 -12.37
C ALA A 335 25.12 1.40 -13.34
N ASN A 336 24.22 1.94 -14.17
CA ASN A 336 24.52 3.03 -15.10
C ASN A 336 24.94 4.30 -14.34
N TRP A 337 24.25 4.65 -13.25
CA TRP A 337 24.62 5.79 -12.42
C TRP A 337 26.02 5.61 -11.81
N ARG A 338 26.33 4.43 -11.24
CA ARG A 338 27.68 4.14 -10.73
C ARG A 338 28.75 4.20 -11.80
N GLN A 339 28.47 3.66 -12.99
CA GLN A 339 29.38 3.76 -14.14
C GLN A 339 29.61 5.22 -14.56
N ASN A 340 28.55 6.04 -14.61
CA ASN A 340 28.66 7.45 -14.95
C ASN A 340 29.46 8.23 -13.89
N VAL A 341 29.26 7.95 -12.60
CA VAL A 341 30.05 8.55 -11.51
C VAL A 341 31.53 8.16 -11.61
N ALA A 342 31.84 6.89 -11.90
CA ALA A 342 33.21 6.44 -12.12
C ALA A 342 33.85 7.09 -13.36
N ALA A 343 33.11 7.21 -14.47
CA ALA A 343 33.59 7.89 -15.67
C ALA A 343 33.84 9.39 -15.43
N MET A 344 33.03 10.05 -14.59
CA MET A 344 33.26 11.45 -14.19
C MET A 344 34.49 11.61 -13.28
N SER A 345 34.75 10.67 -12.37
CA SER A 345 35.94 10.72 -11.52
C SER A 345 37.23 10.53 -12.31
N ASP A 346 37.19 9.71 -13.37
CA ASP A 346 38.36 9.42 -14.21
C ASP A 346 38.61 10.49 -15.28
N SER A 347 37.63 11.34 -15.59
CA SER A 347 37.75 12.41 -16.60
C SER A 347 36.78 13.57 -16.34
N PRO A 348 37.18 14.61 -15.58
CA PRO A 348 36.32 15.72 -15.18
C PRO A 348 35.74 16.55 -16.35
N ALA A 349 36.38 16.48 -17.53
CA ALA A 349 35.95 17.20 -18.74
C ALA A 349 34.72 16.58 -19.42
N LEU A 350 34.36 15.32 -19.11
CA LEU A 350 33.23 14.63 -19.73
C LEU A 350 31.86 15.00 -19.14
N ALA A 351 31.81 15.62 -17.95
CA ALA A 351 30.55 16.01 -17.32
C ALA A 351 29.71 16.99 -18.17
N TYR A 352 30.36 17.72 -19.10
CA TYR A 352 29.72 18.68 -20.00
C TYR A 352 29.66 18.23 -21.47
N GLN A 353 30.26 17.08 -21.80
CA GLN A 353 30.18 16.49 -23.13
C GLN A 353 29.18 15.35 -23.09
N ASN A 354 27.91 15.69 -23.30
CA ASN A 354 26.88 14.69 -23.52
C ASN A 354 26.78 14.45 -25.03
N PRO A 355 27.37 13.39 -25.62
CA PRO A 355 27.10 13.05 -27.01
C PRO A 355 25.76 12.32 -27.06
N VAL A 356 24.68 12.95 -26.57
CA VAL A 356 23.35 12.55 -27.03
C VAL A 356 23.30 13.06 -28.46
N HIS A 357 23.64 12.19 -29.40
CA HIS A 357 23.00 12.28 -30.70
C HIS A 357 21.52 12.11 -30.45
N ALA A 358 20.83 13.22 -30.17
CA ALA A 358 19.39 13.28 -30.15
C ALA A 358 18.95 13.00 -31.59
N LYS A 359 18.72 11.72 -31.90
CA LYS A 359 17.95 11.40 -33.10
C LYS A 359 16.61 12.11 -32.93
N PRO A 360 16.17 12.91 -33.92
CA PRO A 360 14.90 13.61 -33.82
C PRO A 360 13.81 12.57 -33.54
N GLN A 361 13.14 12.70 -32.39
CA GLN A 361 11.96 11.90 -32.12
C GLN A 361 10.84 12.44 -33.01
N PRO A 362 10.08 11.56 -33.70
CA PRO A 362 8.91 12.00 -34.45
C PRO A 362 7.89 12.61 -33.48
N LEU A 363 7.21 13.66 -33.92
CA LEU A 363 6.20 14.40 -33.16
C LEU A 363 5.23 13.45 -32.43
N LEU A 364 4.87 13.84 -31.20
CA LEU A 364 3.95 13.21 -30.24
C LEU A 364 2.50 13.00 -30.73
N GLN A 365 2.24 13.06 -32.03
CA GLN A 365 0.90 13.04 -32.62
C GLN A 365 0.60 11.81 -33.50
N VAL A 366 1.44 10.77 -33.45
CA VAL A 366 1.20 9.54 -34.21
C VAL A 366 1.03 8.37 -33.24
N CYS A 367 -0.15 7.74 -33.29
CA CYS A 367 -0.47 6.53 -32.56
C CYS A 367 0.47 5.40 -33.00
N TYR A 368 1.15 4.75 -32.06
CA TYR A 368 1.98 3.59 -32.38
C TYR A 368 1.08 2.39 -32.74
N GLU A 369 1.25 1.88 -33.96
CA GLU A 369 0.90 0.50 -34.30
C GLU A 369 1.84 -0.44 -33.53
N ALA A 370 1.35 -1.60 -33.10
CA ALA A 370 2.15 -2.57 -32.34
C ALA A 370 3.39 -2.99 -33.16
N PRO A 371 4.55 -3.26 -32.51
CA PRO A 371 5.73 -3.67 -33.24
C PRO A 371 5.44 -4.96 -34.00
N GLN A 372 5.51 -4.89 -35.34
CA GLN A 372 5.60 -6.07 -36.18
C GLN A 372 6.88 -6.79 -35.78
N VAL A 373 6.74 -8.01 -35.26
CA VAL A 373 7.88 -8.88 -34.98
C VAL A 373 8.54 -9.18 -36.32
N GLU A 374 9.75 -8.64 -36.54
CA GLU A 374 10.59 -9.08 -37.65
C GLU A 374 10.90 -10.57 -37.44
N THR A 375 10.25 -11.42 -38.21
CA THR A 375 10.67 -12.82 -38.37
C THR A 375 12.12 -12.83 -38.85
N PRO A 376 13.04 -13.54 -38.18
CA PRO A 376 14.41 -13.66 -38.65
C PRO A 376 14.41 -14.27 -40.05
N PRO A 377 15.35 -13.88 -40.93
CA PRO A 377 15.39 -14.39 -42.29
C PRO A 377 15.53 -15.90 -42.25
N LEU A 378 14.57 -16.58 -42.87
CA LEU A 378 14.68 -17.98 -43.25
C LEU A 378 16.05 -18.16 -43.91
N LEU A 379 16.86 -19.07 -43.34
CA LEU A 379 18.04 -19.59 -44.02
C LEU A 379 17.61 -19.97 -45.43
N VAL A 380 18.16 -19.24 -46.40
CA VAL A 380 18.03 -19.54 -47.82
C VAL A 380 18.75 -20.87 -48.05
N MET A 381 17.98 -21.96 -47.97
CA MET A 381 18.39 -23.23 -48.54
C MET A 381 18.04 -23.14 -50.02
N GLU A 382 19.06 -22.84 -50.83
CA GLU A 382 18.98 -22.83 -52.27
C GLU A 382 18.68 -24.27 -52.74
N GLN A 383 17.40 -24.56 -52.95
CA GLN A 383 16.93 -25.88 -53.33
C GLN A 383 16.87 -25.95 -54.85
N ALA A 384 17.90 -26.56 -55.45
CA ALA A 384 17.89 -26.92 -56.85
C ALA A 384 16.89 -28.06 -57.08
N PHE A 385 15.87 -27.78 -57.87
CA PHE A 385 14.88 -28.74 -58.32
C PHE A 385 15.53 -29.68 -59.35
N SER A 386 15.87 -30.90 -58.96
CA SER A 386 16.04 -32.01 -59.91
C SER A 386 15.82 -33.37 -59.24
N ASP A 387 14.83 -34.07 -59.78
CA ASP A 387 14.76 -35.52 -60.03
C ASP A 387 14.71 -36.54 -58.88
N PHE A 388 13.48 -37.02 -58.68
CA PHE A 388 13.02 -38.41 -58.57
C PHE A 388 13.92 -39.51 -57.98
N LEU A 389 13.22 -40.36 -57.21
CA LEU A 389 13.40 -41.80 -56.95
C LEU A 389 14.02 -42.21 -55.61
N TYR A 390 13.11 -42.66 -54.73
CA TYR A 390 13.19 -43.83 -53.84
C TYR A 390 14.58 -44.43 -53.57
N ARG A 391 15.00 -44.43 -52.29
CA ARG A 391 15.90 -45.47 -51.75
C ARG A 391 15.60 -45.79 -50.27
N PRO A 392 15.51 -47.08 -49.90
CA PRO A 392 15.07 -47.52 -48.58
C PRO A 392 16.21 -47.62 -47.55
N SER A 393 15.82 -47.74 -46.28
CA SER A 393 16.63 -47.78 -45.06
C SER A 393 17.79 -48.80 -45.06
N GLN A 394 18.95 -48.38 -44.56
CA GLN A 394 20.00 -49.28 -44.07
C GLN A 394 20.32 -48.94 -42.60
N GLY A 395 20.26 -49.96 -41.74
CA GLY A 395 20.63 -49.89 -40.32
C GLY A 395 22.11 -50.24 -40.06
N VAL A 396 22.38 -50.61 -38.80
CA VAL A 396 23.67 -51.02 -38.17
C VAL A 396 24.40 -49.81 -37.55
N GLU A 397 24.83 -49.73 -36.28
CA GLU A 397 24.83 -50.57 -35.06
C GLU A 397 25.13 -49.63 -33.86
N GLN A 398 24.75 -50.00 -32.63
CA GLN A 398 25.20 -49.32 -31.40
C GLN A 398 26.59 -49.82 -30.96
N PRO A 399 27.33 -48.99 -30.19
CA PRO A 399 27.97 -49.53 -28.99
C PRO A 399 27.73 -48.67 -27.74
N SER A 400 27.25 -49.31 -26.66
CA SER A 400 27.32 -48.80 -25.29
C SER A 400 28.70 -49.06 -24.70
N LEU A 401 29.39 -48.03 -24.19
CA LEU A 401 30.64 -48.19 -23.47
C LEU A 401 30.75 -47.17 -22.32
N ALA A 402 29.99 -47.43 -21.27
CA ALA A 402 30.56 -47.23 -19.96
C ALA A 402 31.57 -48.37 -19.71
N THR A 403 32.82 -47.99 -19.45
CA THR A 403 33.84 -48.75 -18.71
C THR A 403 34.74 -49.71 -19.51
N ALA A 404 35.95 -49.21 -19.83
CA ALA A 404 37.16 -50.03 -19.83
C ALA A 404 38.40 -49.18 -19.46
N ASN A 405 38.49 -48.89 -18.15
CA ASN A 405 39.69 -48.77 -17.31
C ASN A 405 40.80 -47.74 -17.62
N GLY A 406 40.90 -46.71 -16.76
CA GLY A 406 42.14 -45.94 -16.58
C GLY A 406 42.01 -44.67 -15.73
N VAL A 407 41.75 -44.83 -14.43
CA VAL A 407 41.52 -43.79 -13.40
C VAL A 407 42.61 -42.68 -13.30
N GLN A 408 42.18 -41.42 -13.07
CA GLN A 408 42.72 -40.50 -12.03
C GLN A 408 41.63 -39.44 -11.70
N LYS A 409 40.91 -39.52 -10.56
CA LYS A 409 41.21 -38.91 -9.22
C LYS A 409 41.21 -37.36 -9.26
N THR A 410 40.63 -36.55 -8.36
CA THR A 410 39.76 -36.62 -7.15
C THR A 410 39.53 -35.15 -6.69
N LEU A 411 38.71 -34.95 -5.64
CA LEU A 411 38.47 -33.74 -4.80
C LEU A 411 37.27 -32.89 -5.29
N TYR A 412 36.12 -32.79 -4.61
CA TYR A 412 35.91 -32.71 -3.16
C TYR A 412 34.73 -33.58 -2.68
N GLN A 413 35.01 -34.34 -1.63
CA GLN A 413 34.05 -35.01 -0.77
C GLN A 413 33.79 -34.07 0.41
N THR A 414 32.58 -33.55 0.58
CA THR A 414 32.21 -32.81 1.80
C THR A 414 31.40 -33.70 2.71
N HIS A 415 32.02 -34.05 3.84
CA HIS A 415 31.38 -34.70 4.98
C HIS A 415 30.33 -33.77 5.58
N TYR A 416 29.10 -34.26 5.74
CA TYR A 416 28.05 -33.57 6.48
C TYR A 416 28.23 -33.84 7.98
N GLN A 417 28.65 -32.84 8.74
CA GLN A 417 28.52 -32.87 10.21
C GLN A 417 27.26 -32.10 10.60
N ALA A 418 26.29 -32.79 11.19
CA ALA A 418 25.08 -32.18 11.72
C ALA A 418 25.41 -31.31 12.95
N HIS A 419 25.51 -29.99 12.76
CA HIS A 419 25.52 -29.05 13.87
C HIS A 419 24.08 -28.76 14.31
N ARG A 420 23.74 -29.20 15.53
CA ARG A 420 22.47 -28.90 16.20
C ARG A 420 22.52 -27.45 16.68
N GLN A 421 22.06 -26.50 15.87
CA GLN A 421 21.97 -25.09 16.27
C GLN A 421 20.93 -24.93 17.38
N ARG A 422 21.39 -24.65 18.61
CA ARG A 422 20.56 -24.20 19.74
C ARG A 422 20.36 -22.69 19.60
N PHE A 423 19.22 -22.26 19.07
CA PHE A 423 18.78 -20.86 19.15
C PHE A 423 17.88 -20.67 20.37
N TYR A 424 18.48 -20.62 21.57
CA TYR A 424 17.93 -19.88 22.71
C TYR A 424 18.99 -19.82 23.82
N GLN A 425 19.38 -18.60 24.19
CA GLN A 425 20.13 -18.35 25.41
C GLN A 425 19.24 -17.41 26.25
N ALA A 426 18.71 -17.93 27.36
CA ALA A 426 17.86 -17.17 28.25
C ALA A 426 18.65 -16.00 28.89
N PRO A 427 18.06 -14.80 29.07
CA PRO A 427 18.68 -13.78 29.88
C PRO A 427 18.72 -14.25 31.34
N GLY A 428 19.86 -14.04 32.01
CA GLY A 428 20.03 -14.31 33.43
C GLY A 428 19.03 -13.52 34.29
N SER A 429 18.70 -14.10 35.44
CA SER A 429 17.77 -13.55 36.43
C SER A 429 18.19 -12.15 36.90
N VAL A 430 17.33 -11.16 36.70
CA VAL A 430 17.39 -9.88 37.42
C VAL A 430 16.13 -9.77 38.26
N GLU A 431 16.29 -10.01 39.56
CA GLU A 431 15.34 -9.56 40.58
C GLU A 431 15.30 -8.03 40.56
N GLY A 432 14.11 -7.43 40.44
CA GLY A 432 14.01 -5.98 40.52
C GLY A 432 12.67 -5.36 40.11
N LYS A 433 11.63 -5.60 40.92
CA LYS A 433 10.45 -4.75 41.18
C LYS A 433 9.82 -3.96 40.00
N ALA A 434 8.63 -4.41 39.64
CA ALA A 434 7.64 -3.67 38.85
C ALA A 434 7.27 -2.31 39.46
N ARG A 435 7.31 -1.24 38.65
CA ARG A 435 6.42 -0.07 38.72
C ARG A 435 6.18 0.42 37.30
N PHE A 436 4.94 0.29 36.82
CA PHE A 436 4.45 0.95 35.62
C PHE A 436 3.99 2.37 36.00
N GLY A 437 4.51 3.38 35.31
CA GLY A 437 4.13 4.77 35.47
C GLY A 437 4.85 5.65 34.46
N TYR A 438 4.09 6.45 33.71
CA TYR A 438 4.62 7.48 32.80
C TYR A 438 5.39 8.54 33.59
N GLY A 439 6.61 8.85 33.17
CA GLY A 439 7.42 9.93 33.76
C GLY A 439 8.55 10.39 32.84
N SER A 440 8.39 11.60 32.29
CA SER A 440 9.37 12.64 31.87
C SER A 440 10.60 12.29 31.00
N PRO A 441 11.05 13.21 30.10
CA PRO A 441 11.99 12.88 29.03
C PRO A 441 13.43 12.79 29.55
N GLN A 442 13.95 11.57 29.71
CA GLN A 442 15.39 11.37 29.79
C GLN A 442 16.01 11.53 28.39
N ARG A 443 16.89 12.52 28.25
CA ARG A 443 17.82 12.68 27.12
C ARG A 443 18.52 11.34 26.84
N ARG A 444 18.19 10.69 25.72
CA ARG A 444 19.02 9.61 25.18
C ARG A 444 20.32 10.23 24.69
N MET A 445 21.41 10.00 25.42
CA MET A 445 22.76 10.21 24.88
C MET A 445 22.99 9.16 23.78
N TYR A 446 23.09 9.63 22.54
CA TYR A 446 23.63 8.81 21.46
C TYR A 446 25.14 8.65 21.68
N GLU A 447 25.63 7.42 21.64
CA GLU A 447 27.06 7.14 21.56
C GLU A 447 27.55 7.58 20.17
N PRO A 448 28.48 8.54 20.06
CA PRO A 448 28.98 8.97 18.77
C PRO A 448 29.89 7.88 18.16
N PRO A 449 29.91 7.73 16.83
CA PRO A 449 30.75 6.73 16.17
C PRO A 449 32.23 6.99 16.44
N ARG A 450 32.97 5.92 16.78
CA ARG A 450 34.43 5.96 16.95
C ARG A 450 35.10 6.22 15.59
N VAL A 451 35.69 7.41 15.45
CA VAL A 451 36.54 7.79 14.32
C VAL A 451 37.93 7.17 14.52
N PRO A 452 38.51 6.46 13.53
CA PRO A 452 39.90 6.00 13.60
C PRO A 452 40.85 7.21 13.65
N GLN A 453 41.65 7.33 14.71
CA GLN A 453 42.74 8.31 14.78
C GLN A 453 43.89 7.87 13.87
N GLY A 454 43.86 8.32 12.61
CA GLY A 454 45.00 8.36 11.71
C GLY A 454 45.29 9.80 11.33
N SER A 455 46.54 10.26 11.54
CA SER A 455 46.96 11.62 11.21
C SER A 455 46.96 11.86 9.70
N LEU A 456 45.95 12.54 9.18
CA LEU A 456 45.93 13.08 7.82
C LEU A 456 46.54 14.49 7.85
N ASN A 457 47.82 14.60 7.45
CA ASN A 457 48.46 15.88 7.15
C ASN A 457 47.85 16.47 5.87
N TYR A 458 47.11 17.57 5.97
CA TYR A 458 46.81 18.45 4.84
C TYR A 458 47.23 19.90 5.19
N PRO A 459 47.94 20.60 4.28
CA PRO A 459 48.43 21.96 4.52
C PRO A 459 47.30 22.99 4.39
N SER A 460 47.12 23.80 5.44
CA SER A 460 46.43 25.12 5.54
C SER A 460 45.00 25.29 4.95
N PRO A 461 44.09 26.00 5.65
CA PRO A 461 42.71 26.16 5.21
C PRO A 461 42.56 27.05 3.97
N LEU A 462 41.77 26.60 3.00
CA LEU A 462 41.30 27.40 1.86
C LEU A 462 40.34 28.49 2.34
N SER A 463 40.53 29.72 1.87
CA SER A 463 39.70 30.88 2.18
C SER A 463 38.26 30.71 1.67
N ALA A 464 37.28 31.08 2.50
CA ALA A 464 35.87 31.08 2.14
C ALA A 464 35.60 32.17 1.10
N VAL A 465 35.33 31.78 -0.14
CA VAL A 465 34.84 32.69 -1.19
C VAL A 465 33.32 32.76 -1.07
N VAL A 466 32.83 33.90 -0.59
CA VAL A 466 31.41 34.28 -0.63
C VAL A 466 31.13 34.81 -2.03
N TYR A 467 30.21 34.17 -2.75
CA TYR A 467 29.70 34.70 -4.02
C TYR A 467 28.53 35.65 -3.73
N GLU A 468 28.74 36.95 -3.92
CA GLU A 468 27.65 37.93 -3.96
C GLU A 468 26.86 37.81 -5.28
N PRO A 469 25.54 37.99 -5.27
CA PRO A 469 24.74 37.99 -6.49
C PRO A 469 25.04 39.24 -7.33
N SER A 470 25.38 39.05 -8.61
CA SER A 470 25.67 40.13 -9.54
C SER A 470 24.43 40.99 -9.81
N HIS A 471 24.45 42.23 -9.35
CA HIS A 471 23.58 43.30 -9.86
C HIS A 471 23.94 43.60 -11.32
N ASN A 472 22.98 43.44 -12.23
CA ASN A 472 23.04 44.08 -13.53
C ASN A 472 22.24 45.39 -13.49
N HIS A 473 22.94 46.47 -13.83
CA HIS A 473 22.44 47.83 -13.94
C HIS A 473 21.91 48.12 -15.35
N ASN A 474 20.96 49.06 -15.37
CA ASN A 474 20.56 50.00 -16.43
C ASN A 474 19.38 49.64 -17.35
N HIS A 475 18.25 50.27 -17.03
CA HIS A 475 17.68 51.28 -17.92
C HIS A 475 17.32 52.54 -17.09
N ASP A 476 17.93 53.66 -17.46
CA ASP A 476 17.67 55.02 -16.97
C ASP A 476 16.25 55.49 -17.36
N ALA A 477 15.58 56.24 -16.48
CA ALA A 477 15.40 57.70 -16.63
C ALA A 477 14.41 58.29 -15.60
N GLN A 478 14.92 59.26 -14.82
CA GLN A 478 14.31 60.56 -14.45
C GLN A 478 13.03 60.55 -13.56
N LEU A 479 12.88 61.31 -12.46
CA LEU A 479 13.30 62.69 -12.15
C LEU A 479 13.01 63.05 -10.66
N ALA A 480 13.85 63.93 -10.10
CA ALA A 480 13.57 65.02 -9.14
C ALA A 480 13.34 64.77 -7.61
N SER A 481 14.45 64.88 -6.86
CA SER A 481 14.75 65.85 -5.77
C SER A 481 13.64 66.52 -4.93
N ALA A 482 13.77 66.43 -3.59
CA ALA A 482 13.90 67.53 -2.61
C ALA A 482 13.60 66.99 -1.19
N GLU A 483 14.58 66.82 -0.30
CA GLU A 483 15.10 67.80 0.69
C GLU A 483 14.18 68.11 1.90
N THR A 484 14.83 68.13 3.07
CA THR A 484 14.51 68.86 4.32
C THR A 484 13.51 68.30 5.36
N ALA A 485 14.08 67.66 6.38
CA ALA A 485 14.15 68.09 7.79
C ALA A 485 12.94 68.75 8.50
N ALA A 486 12.52 68.19 9.65
CA ALA A 486 12.31 68.89 10.94
C ALA A 486 11.87 67.91 12.07
N PRO A 487 12.03 68.27 13.38
CA PRO A 487 12.32 67.33 14.47
C PRO A 487 11.29 67.25 15.63
N LEU A 488 11.58 66.34 16.57
CA LEU A 488 11.34 66.29 18.03
C LEU A 488 10.44 67.35 18.70
N VAL A 489 9.58 66.92 19.65
CA VAL A 489 9.69 67.18 21.12
C VAL A 489 8.45 66.65 21.89
N GLU A 490 8.76 65.89 22.94
CA GLU A 490 8.17 65.69 24.29
C GLU A 490 6.72 66.12 24.64
N SER A 491 6.00 65.29 25.42
CA SER A 491 5.98 65.37 26.91
C SER A 491 4.74 64.72 27.56
N GLY A 492 4.97 64.14 28.76
CA GLY A 492 4.00 63.91 29.85
C GLY A 492 3.28 62.55 29.82
N THR A 493 3.39 61.65 30.80
CA THR A 493 3.93 61.65 32.18
C THR A 493 4.24 60.22 32.58
#